data_AF-X6LX48-F1
#
_entry.id   AF-X6LX48-F1
#
_cell.length_a   1.000
_cell.length_b   1.000
_cell.length_c   1.000
_cell.angle_alpha   90.00
_cell.angle_beta   90.00
_cell.angle_gamma   90.00
#
_symmetry.space_group_name_H-M   'P 1'
#
loop_
_entity.id
_entity.type
_entity.pdbx_description
1 polymer ?
#
loop_
_entity_poly.entity_id
_entity_poly.type
_entity_poly.pdbx_seq_one_letter_code
_entity_poly.pdbx_strand_id
1 'polypeptide(L)'
;MKAGKTVILSSLECIYDRNVYCRVALGNESRDCYVHENFKCVVIVQKQEAHSPKYANAYIYKSKYYEKIAFLSRFEKQLISYRDSLPKHLKPYIDNAANILSRYFARRSLDEVFCGYCDDTVPSALLYLRIQKAMKTEEKKDDEKKEPMQTKNIILDDVQFDREELRSQLLDLLLPLCRPEAVVQMRINEDIKFCSLVSLHIFKNISHHDLFCQHKKKRENL
;
A
#
# COMPACT_ATOMS: atom_id res chain seq x y z
N MET A 1 -23.83 9.77 18.08
CA MET A 1 -24.83 8.77 18.53
C MET A 1 -26.20 9.00 17.91
N LYS A 2 -26.86 10.16 18.11
CA LYS A 2 -28.19 10.45 17.57
C LYS A 2 -28.38 10.30 16.05
N ALA A 3 -27.34 10.57 15.26
CA ALA A 3 -27.40 10.51 13.79
C ALA A 3 -27.20 9.10 13.18
N GLY A 4 -27.03 8.05 13.99
CA GLY A 4 -26.85 6.68 13.49
C GLY A 4 -25.57 6.41 12.69
N LYS A 5 -24.59 7.32 12.73
CA LYS A 5 -23.30 7.17 12.02
C LYS A 5 -22.31 6.31 12.81
N THR A 6 -21.47 5.56 12.08
CA THR A 6 -20.32 4.85 12.66
C THR A 6 -19.25 5.84 13.12
N VAL A 7 -18.71 5.62 14.31
CA VAL A 7 -17.56 6.37 14.85
C VAL A 7 -16.38 5.42 15.02
N ILE A 8 -15.21 5.82 14.53
CA ILE A 8 -13.95 5.10 14.68
C ILE A 8 -13.09 5.89 15.67
N LEU A 9 -12.76 5.25 16.80
CA LEU A 9 -11.88 5.83 17.81
C LEU A 9 -10.48 5.23 17.66
N SER A 10 -9.51 6.08 17.36
CA SER A 10 -8.08 5.75 17.32
C SER A 10 -7.35 6.05 18.64
N SER A 11 -8.02 6.72 19.59
CA SER A 11 -7.54 6.98 20.95
C SER A 11 -8.60 6.52 21.95
N LEU A 12 -8.13 5.89 23.03
CA LEU A 12 -8.98 5.29 24.07
C LEU A 12 -9.33 6.34 25.13
N GLU A 13 -10.32 7.17 24.82
CA GLU A 13 -11.01 7.99 25.81
C GLU A 13 -12.50 7.61 25.83
N CYS A 14 -13.05 7.51 27.03
CA CYS A 14 -14.10 6.57 27.40
C CYS A 14 -15.44 6.74 26.68
N ILE A 15 -16.08 5.63 26.29
CA ILE A 15 -17.50 5.54 25.93
C ILE A 15 -18.15 4.37 26.69
N TYR A 16 -19.35 4.58 27.22
CA TYR A 16 -20.05 3.64 28.11
C TYR A 16 -21.41 3.19 27.54
N ASP A 17 -21.64 1.88 27.66
CA ASP A 17 -22.90 1.10 27.72
C ASP A 17 -23.96 1.07 26.60
N ARG A 18 -24.62 -0.09 26.47
CA ARG A 18 -25.73 -0.37 25.54
C ARG A 18 -27.07 -0.05 26.18
N ASN A 19 -27.49 1.20 26.08
CA ASN A 19 -28.86 1.61 26.31
C ASN A 19 -29.34 2.50 25.16
N VAL A 20 -30.65 2.55 24.92
CA VAL A 20 -31.27 3.51 23.99
C VAL A 20 -30.93 4.96 24.39
N TYR A 21 -30.54 5.17 25.65
CA TYR A 21 -29.93 6.38 26.16
C TYR A 21 -28.58 6.07 26.81
N CYS A 22 -27.52 6.71 26.33
CA CYS A 22 -26.17 6.64 26.88
C CYS A 22 -25.88 7.92 27.67
N ARG A 23 -25.38 7.80 28.90
CA ARG A 23 -24.86 8.95 29.64
C ARG A 23 -23.53 9.39 29.04
N VAL A 24 -23.50 10.60 28.50
CA VAL A 24 -22.29 11.23 27.96
C VAL A 24 -21.84 12.30 28.95
N ALA A 25 -20.56 12.28 29.32
CA ALA A 25 -19.96 13.24 30.22
C ALA A 25 -18.96 14.14 29.49
N LEU A 26 -18.95 15.42 29.84
CA LEU A 26 -17.96 16.41 29.39
C LEU A 26 -17.57 17.26 30.61
N GLY A 27 -16.34 17.06 31.10
CA GLY A 27 -15.90 17.66 32.36
C GLY A 27 -16.76 17.21 33.54
N ASN A 28 -17.36 18.15 34.25
CA ASN A 28 -18.24 17.88 35.40
C ASN A 28 -19.72 17.72 34.99
N GLU A 29 -20.06 17.94 33.72
CA GLU A 29 -21.41 17.77 33.22
C GLU A 29 -21.62 16.35 32.69
N SER A 30 -22.78 15.78 32.97
CA SER A 30 -23.23 14.54 32.32
C SER A 30 -24.69 14.65 31.90
N ARG A 31 -25.01 14.11 30.72
CA ARG A 31 -26.37 14.11 30.17
C ARG A 31 -26.68 12.78 29.50
N ASP A 32 -27.93 12.35 29.62
CA ASP A 32 -28.40 11.14 28.96
C ASP A 32 -28.77 11.46 27.51
N CYS A 33 -28.13 10.79 26.57
CA CYS A 33 -28.20 11.06 25.14
C CYS A 33 -28.78 9.86 24.40
N TYR A 34 -29.74 10.10 23.50
CA TYR A 34 -30.31 9.05 22.67
C TYR A 34 -29.25 8.41 21.74
N VAL A 35 -29.22 7.07 21.74
CA VAL A 35 -28.40 6.23 20.87
C VAL A 35 -29.29 5.65 19.79
N HIS A 36 -29.02 6.05 18.55
CA HIS A 36 -29.71 5.53 17.39
C HIS A 36 -29.37 4.04 17.19
N GLU A 37 -30.35 3.22 16.78
CA GLU A 37 -30.19 1.77 16.59
C GLU A 37 -29.02 1.38 15.67
N ASN A 38 -28.83 2.12 14.57
CA ASN A 38 -27.74 1.92 13.61
C ASN A 38 -26.37 2.45 14.06
N PHE A 39 -26.27 3.05 15.26
CA PHE A 39 -25.00 3.55 15.75
C PHE A 39 -24.01 2.40 16.00
N LYS A 40 -22.82 2.51 15.43
CA LYS A 40 -21.70 1.59 15.65
C LYS A 40 -20.49 2.34 16.18
N CYS A 41 -19.85 1.76 17.19
CA CYS A 41 -18.58 2.26 17.73
C CYS A 41 -17.50 1.22 17.47
N VAL A 42 -16.47 1.61 16.72
CA VAL A 42 -15.30 0.77 16.46
C VAL A 42 -14.11 1.41 17.15
N VAL A 43 -13.39 0.61 17.93
CA VAL A 43 -12.19 1.06 18.63
C VAL A 43 -11.00 0.31 18.06
N ILE A 44 -10.01 1.04 17.56
CA ILE A 44 -8.79 0.47 16.99
C ILE A 44 -7.67 0.65 18.00
N VAL A 45 -7.07 -0.46 18.42
CA VAL A 45 -6.00 -0.49 19.44
C VAL A 45 -4.87 -1.37 18.94
N GLN A 46 -3.63 -0.97 19.18
CA GLN A 46 -2.49 -1.83 18.91
C GLN A 46 -2.53 -3.08 19.80
N LYS A 47 -2.28 -4.26 19.24
CA LYS A 47 -2.32 -5.54 19.97
C LYS A 47 -1.41 -5.53 21.20
N GLN A 48 -0.21 -4.96 21.07
CA GLN A 48 0.76 -4.85 22.16
C GLN A 48 0.23 -3.99 23.30
N GLU A 49 -0.56 -2.97 23.00
CA GLU A 49 -1.16 -2.08 23.99
C GLU A 49 -2.41 -2.65 24.66
N ALA A 50 -3.18 -3.46 23.94
CA ALA A 50 -4.35 -4.15 24.47
C ALA A 50 -3.96 -5.29 25.42
N HIS A 51 -2.79 -5.89 25.21
CA HIS A 51 -2.33 -7.07 25.94
C HIS A 51 -1.00 -6.86 26.68
N SER A 52 -0.54 -5.62 26.87
CA SER A 52 0.80 -5.36 27.40
C SER A 52 0.97 -5.93 28.82
N PRO A 53 1.91 -6.87 29.04
CA PRO A 53 2.23 -7.36 30.39
C PRO A 53 3.08 -6.36 31.18
N LYS A 54 3.68 -5.34 30.51
CA LYS A 54 4.52 -4.33 31.16
C LYS A 54 3.79 -3.55 32.26
N TYR A 55 2.47 -3.37 32.14
CA TYR A 55 1.66 -2.65 33.12
C TYR A 55 1.12 -3.53 34.25
N ALA A 56 1.21 -4.86 34.14
CA ALA A 56 0.79 -5.78 35.20
C ALA A 56 1.77 -5.77 36.40
N ASN A 57 3.05 -5.46 36.15
CA ASN A 57 4.13 -5.56 37.15
C ASN A 57 4.51 -4.23 37.81
N ALA A 58 4.03 -3.08 37.32
CA ALA A 58 4.30 -1.78 37.91
C ALA A 58 3.15 -1.36 38.85
N TYR A 59 3.34 -1.50 40.16
CA TYR A 59 2.34 -1.20 41.20
C TYR A 59 1.71 0.19 41.09
N ILE A 60 2.42 1.18 40.54
CA ILE A 60 1.99 2.58 40.39
C ILE A 60 0.97 2.76 39.25
N TYR A 61 0.95 1.87 38.25
CA TYR A 61 0.08 2.00 37.07
C TYR A 61 -1.11 1.03 37.06
N LYS A 62 -1.33 0.31 38.17
CA LYS A 62 -2.38 -0.73 38.25
C LYS A 62 -3.79 -0.19 37.96
N SER A 63 -4.21 0.96 38.52
CA SER A 63 -5.59 1.44 38.31
C SER A 63 -5.89 1.75 36.84
N LYS A 64 -5.02 2.52 36.17
CA LYS A 64 -5.18 2.86 34.74
C LYS A 64 -5.14 1.62 33.82
N TYR A 65 -4.39 0.59 34.22
CA TYR A 65 -4.34 -0.69 33.49
C TYR A 65 -5.64 -1.49 33.63
N TYR A 66 -6.18 -1.62 34.85
CA TYR A 66 -7.45 -2.30 35.07
C TYR A 66 -8.63 -1.57 34.42
N GLU A 67 -8.60 -0.23 34.40
CA GLU A 67 -9.56 0.58 33.64
C GLU A 67 -9.51 0.28 32.15
N LYS A 68 -8.30 0.17 31.56
CA LYS A 68 -8.13 -0.21 30.15
C LYS A 68 -8.64 -1.62 29.87
N ILE A 69 -8.37 -2.59 30.75
CA ILE A 69 -8.89 -3.96 30.61
C ILE A 69 -10.42 -3.97 30.69
N ALA A 70 -11.00 -3.30 31.69
CA ALA A 70 -12.45 -3.21 31.89
C ALA A 70 -13.15 -2.45 30.75
N PHE A 71 -12.46 -1.51 30.12
CA PHE A 71 -12.95 -0.85 28.92
C PHE A 71 -12.95 -1.80 27.73
N LEU A 72 -11.82 -2.45 27.43
CA LEU A 72 -11.70 -3.35 26.28
C LEU A 72 -12.54 -4.62 26.42
N SER A 73 -12.83 -5.08 27.64
CA SER A 73 -13.68 -6.26 27.88
C SER A 73 -15.11 -6.09 27.33
N ARG A 74 -15.59 -4.85 27.19
CA ARG A 74 -16.94 -4.51 26.70
C ARG A 74 -17.09 -4.56 25.18
N PHE A 75 -15.98 -4.65 24.45
CA PHE A 75 -15.98 -4.75 23.01
C PHE A 75 -15.83 -6.21 22.58
N GLU A 76 -16.57 -6.57 21.53
CA GLU A 76 -16.24 -7.73 20.70
C GLU A 76 -14.87 -7.49 20.08
N LYS A 77 -13.95 -8.45 20.24
CA LYS A 77 -12.55 -8.30 19.85
C LYS A 77 -12.32 -9.07 18.57
N GLN A 78 -11.83 -8.38 17.56
CA GLN A 78 -11.38 -8.97 16.32
C GLN A 78 -9.95 -8.53 16.08
N LEU A 79 -9.05 -9.49 15.85
CA LEU A 79 -7.68 -9.19 15.46
C LEU A 79 -7.69 -8.93 13.96
N ILE A 80 -7.42 -7.69 13.59
CA ILE A 80 -7.21 -7.30 12.20
C ILE A 80 -5.71 -7.10 12.02
N SER A 81 -5.16 -7.80 11.04
CA SER A 81 -3.76 -7.71 10.65
C SER A 81 -3.75 -7.50 9.16
N TYR A 82 -3.13 -6.42 8.71
CA TYR A 82 -3.06 -6.09 7.29
C TYR A 82 -2.51 -7.28 6.48
N ARG A 83 -1.43 -7.89 6.97
CA ARG A 83 -0.79 -9.04 6.32
C ARG A 83 -1.66 -10.29 6.29
N ASP A 84 -2.40 -10.55 7.36
CA ASP A 84 -3.26 -11.74 7.44
C ASP A 84 -4.57 -11.54 6.66
N SER A 85 -5.00 -10.29 6.48
CA SER A 85 -6.16 -9.89 5.68
C SER A 85 -5.84 -9.75 4.18
N LEU A 86 -4.57 -9.77 3.79
CA LEU A 86 -4.20 -9.75 2.38
C LEU A 86 -4.67 -11.05 1.71
N PRO A 87 -5.33 -10.97 0.55
CA PRO A 87 -5.73 -12.16 -0.17
C PRO A 87 -4.52 -13.03 -0.53
N LYS A 88 -4.58 -14.34 -0.22
CA LYS A 88 -3.44 -15.26 -0.40
C LYS A 88 -2.92 -15.31 -1.83
N HIS A 89 -3.82 -15.18 -2.81
CA HIS A 89 -3.50 -15.14 -4.22
C HIS A 89 -2.70 -13.88 -4.64
N LEU A 90 -2.60 -12.86 -3.78
CA LEU A 90 -1.81 -11.66 -4.03
C LEU A 90 -0.31 -11.89 -3.80
N LYS A 91 0.04 -12.92 -3.02
CA LYS A 91 1.44 -13.22 -2.65
C LYS A 91 2.38 -13.33 -3.87
N PRO A 92 2.03 -14.06 -4.95
CA PRO A 92 2.87 -14.10 -6.16
C PRO A 92 3.05 -12.75 -6.84
N TYR A 93 2.05 -11.86 -6.75
CA TYR A 93 2.12 -10.51 -7.32
C TYR A 93 3.01 -9.58 -6.49
N ILE A 94 3.14 -9.78 -5.18
CA ILE A 94 4.04 -9.01 -4.31
C ILE A 94 5.49 -9.17 -4.78
N ASP A 95 5.94 -10.41 -4.95
CA ASP A 95 7.31 -10.69 -5.41
C ASP A 95 7.54 -10.18 -6.83
N ASN A 96 6.54 -10.32 -7.72
CA ASN A 96 6.63 -9.80 -9.08
C ASN A 96 6.72 -8.26 -9.11
N ALA A 97 5.88 -7.57 -8.34
CA ALA A 97 5.87 -6.11 -8.23
C ALA A 97 7.18 -5.58 -7.65
N ALA A 98 7.68 -6.19 -6.58
CA ALA A 98 8.99 -5.85 -6.01
C ALA A 98 10.10 -6.05 -7.05
N ASN A 99 10.07 -7.14 -7.82
CA ASN A 99 11.03 -7.38 -8.90
C ASN A 99 10.92 -6.34 -10.04
N ILE A 100 9.72 -5.91 -10.40
CA ILE A 100 9.49 -4.87 -11.40
C ILE A 100 10.16 -3.56 -10.96
N LEU A 101 9.90 -3.14 -9.72
CA LEU A 101 10.47 -1.91 -9.15
C LEU A 101 11.99 -2.02 -9.04
N SER A 102 12.51 -3.10 -8.47
CA SER A 102 13.95 -3.32 -8.34
C SER A 102 14.65 -3.33 -9.69
N ARG A 103 14.06 -3.91 -10.74
CA ARG A 103 14.63 -3.85 -12.10
C ARG A 103 14.57 -2.45 -12.68
N TYR A 104 13.48 -1.72 -12.45
CA TYR A 104 13.33 -0.35 -12.93
C TYR A 104 14.41 0.56 -12.35
N PHE A 105 14.67 0.47 -11.04
CA PHE A 105 15.71 1.26 -10.37
C PHE A 105 17.09 0.60 -10.33
N ALA A 106 17.42 -0.22 -11.35
CA ALA A 106 18.74 -0.82 -11.50
C ALA A 106 19.27 -1.56 -10.25
N ARG A 107 18.39 -2.26 -9.53
CA ARG A 107 18.64 -3.04 -8.30
C ARG A 107 19.09 -2.22 -7.09
N ARG A 108 18.78 -0.93 -7.07
CA ARG A 108 18.86 -0.13 -5.84
C ARG A 108 17.85 -0.64 -4.82
N SER A 109 18.14 -0.42 -3.55
CA SER A 109 17.19 -0.72 -2.50
C SER A 109 16.01 0.25 -2.60
N LEU A 110 14.79 -0.27 -2.44
CA LEU A 110 13.57 0.52 -2.69
C LEU A 110 13.34 1.59 -1.62
N ASP A 111 13.93 1.43 -0.43
CA ASP A 111 13.96 2.40 0.67
C ASP A 111 14.86 3.61 0.41
N GLU A 112 15.90 3.46 -0.41
CA GLU A 112 16.68 4.58 -0.91
C GLU A 112 15.94 5.36 -2.01
N VAL A 113 15.10 4.66 -2.79
CA VAL A 113 14.39 5.23 -3.94
C VAL A 113 13.12 5.96 -3.52
N PHE A 114 12.31 5.37 -2.63
CA PHE A 114 11.01 5.91 -2.26
C PHE A 114 11.03 6.47 -0.84
N CYS A 115 10.50 7.68 -0.66
CA CYS A 115 10.34 8.24 0.66
C CYS A 115 9.27 7.46 1.44
N GLY A 116 9.58 7.01 2.66
CA GLY A 116 8.64 6.27 3.51
C GLY A 116 8.35 4.83 3.04
N TYR A 117 9.21 4.27 2.17
CA TYR A 117 9.10 2.85 1.81
C TYR A 117 9.18 1.96 3.06
N CYS A 118 8.31 0.97 3.11
CA CYS A 118 8.34 -0.08 4.11
C CYS A 118 7.86 -1.39 3.48
N ASP A 119 7.93 -2.48 4.25
CA ASP A 119 7.54 -3.79 3.76
C ASP A 119 6.09 -3.81 3.26
N ASP A 120 5.21 -2.97 3.82
CA ASP A 120 3.79 -2.89 3.47
C ASP A 120 3.51 -2.03 2.23
N THR A 121 4.50 -1.29 1.70
CA THR A 121 4.30 -0.40 0.54
C THR A 121 3.85 -1.15 -0.71
N VAL A 122 4.56 -2.22 -1.10
CA VAL A 122 4.21 -3.01 -2.30
C VAL A 122 2.87 -3.72 -2.15
N PRO A 123 2.58 -4.43 -1.04
CA PRO A 123 1.25 -4.99 -0.84
C PRO A 123 0.14 -3.94 -0.84
N SER A 124 0.38 -2.75 -0.28
CA SER A 124 -0.61 -1.66 -0.22
C SER A 124 -0.91 -1.11 -1.61
N ALA A 125 0.12 -0.89 -2.42
CA ALA A 125 0.00 -0.50 -3.82
C ALA A 125 -0.80 -1.54 -4.62
N LEU A 126 -0.49 -2.84 -4.46
CA LEU A 126 -1.20 -3.91 -5.15
C LEU A 126 -2.68 -3.99 -4.76
N LEU A 127 -2.99 -3.89 -3.46
CA LEU A 127 -4.37 -3.88 -2.99
C LEU A 127 -5.14 -2.69 -3.55
N TYR A 128 -4.53 -1.50 -3.54
CA TYR A 128 -5.10 -0.28 -4.11
C TYR A 128 -5.41 -0.43 -5.60
N LEU A 129 -4.43 -0.87 -6.40
CA LEU A 129 -4.61 -1.09 -7.84
C LEU A 129 -5.71 -2.12 -8.12
N ARG A 130 -5.82 -3.16 -7.30
CA ARG A 130 -6.83 -4.20 -7.47
C ARG A 130 -8.24 -3.68 -7.18
N ILE A 131 -8.39 -2.89 -6.12
CA ILE A 131 -9.66 -2.21 -5.80
C ILE A 131 -10.05 -1.29 -6.95
N GLN A 132 -9.12 -0.47 -7.45
CA GLN A 132 -9.38 0.41 -8.60
C GLN A 132 -9.83 -0.39 -9.85
N LYS A 133 -9.16 -1.50 -10.13
CA LYS A 133 -9.48 -2.35 -11.29
C LYS A 133 -10.85 -3.03 -11.14
N ALA A 134 -11.20 -3.47 -9.94
CA ALA A 134 -12.51 -4.03 -9.65
C ALA A 134 -13.62 -2.98 -9.83
N MET A 135 -13.43 -1.78 -9.29
CA MET A 135 -14.39 -0.67 -9.44
C MET A 135 -14.63 -0.32 -10.92
N LYS A 136 -13.57 -0.21 -11.73
CA LYS A 136 -13.67 0.04 -13.19
C LYS A 136 -14.39 -1.07 -13.96
N THR A 137 -14.39 -2.30 -13.45
CA THR A 137 -15.03 -3.45 -14.09
C THR A 137 -16.54 -3.48 -13.81
N GLU A 138 -16.97 -3.01 -12.65
CA GLU A 138 -18.40 -2.89 -12.33
C GLU A 138 -19.05 -1.69 -13.04
N GLU A 139 -18.37 -0.55 -13.16
CA GLU A 139 -18.89 0.63 -13.87
C GLU A 139 -19.19 0.34 -15.35
N LYS A 140 -18.42 -0.53 -16.00
CA LYS A 140 -18.65 -0.94 -17.40
C LYS A 140 -19.86 -1.85 -17.61
N LYS A 141 -20.45 -2.38 -16.54
CA LYS A 141 -21.65 -3.24 -16.61
C LYS A 141 -22.93 -2.49 -16.26
N ASP A 142 -22.86 -1.24 -15.81
CA ASP A 142 -23.97 -0.52 -15.15
C ASP A 142 -24.34 0.80 -15.87
N ASP A 143 -24.40 0.78 -17.22
CA ASP A 143 -24.93 1.90 -18.01
C ASP A 143 -26.47 2.09 -17.86
N GLU A 144 -27.14 1.30 -17.01
CA GLU A 144 -28.55 1.48 -16.66
C GLU A 144 -28.79 1.50 -15.14
N LYS A 145 -28.23 2.49 -14.43
CA LYS A 145 -28.90 3.33 -13.39
C LYS A 145 -27.87 3.86 -12.39
N LYS A 146 -27.85 5.20 -12.27
CA LYS A 146 -27.11 5.91 -11.21
C LYS A 146 -27.81 5.72 -9.87
N GLU A 147 -27.30 4.83 -9.02
CA GLU A 147 -27.55 4.86 -7.58
C GLU A 147 -26.27 5.08 -6.78
N PRO A 148 -26.35 5.75 -5.62
CA PRO A 148 -25.19 6.19 -4.87
C PRO A 148 -24.47 5.02 -4.21
N MET A 149 -23.19 4.89 -4.55
CA MET A 149 -22.05 4.25 -3.86
C MET A 149 -22.33 3.62 -2.47
N GLN A 150 -23.17 2.59 -2.41
CA GLN A 150 -23.18 1.67 -1.28
C GLN A 150 -22.05 0.67 -1.50
N THR A 151 -21.35 0.34 -0.42
CA THR A 151 -20.27 -0.64 -0.31
C THR A 151 -20.71 -2.00 -0.86
N LYS A 152 -20.75 -2.16 -2.19
CA LYS A 152 -20.84 -3.47 -2.84
C LYS A 152 -19.59 -4.23 -2.40
N ASN A 153 -19.77 -5.46 -1.94
CA ASN A 153 -18.66 -6.32 -1.56
C ASN A 153 -17.79 -6.54 -2.81
N ILE A 154 -16.70 -5.78 -2.92
CA ILE A 154 -15.79 -5.88 -4.05
C ILE A 154 -15.15 -7.27 -3.99
N ILE A 155 -15.55 -8.16 -4.91
CA ILE A 155 -14.95 -9.48 -5.03
C ILE A 155 -13.57 -9.28 -5.66
N LEU A 156 -12.55 -9.26 -4.80
CA LEU A 156 -11.18 -9.08 -5.25
C LEU A 156 -10.64 -10.33 -5.93
N ASP A 157 -11.14 -11.53 -5.63
CA ASP A 157 -10.52 -12.80 -6.05
C ASP A 157 -10.35 -12.97 -7.57
N ASP A 158 -11.27 -12.42 -8.37
CA ASP A 158 -11.25 -12.60 -9.84
C ASP A 158 -10.34 -11.61 -10.59
N VAL A 159 -9.82 -10.59 -9.91
CA VAL A 159 -9.05 -9.52 -10.55
C VAL A 159 -7.59 -9.93 -10.76
N GLN A 160 -7.27 -10.36 -11.97
CA GLN A 160 -5.88 -10.64 -12.37
C GLN A 160 -5.22 -9.41 -13.00
N PHE A 161 -3.90 -9.32 -12.89
CA PHE A 161 -3.13 -8.32 -13.61
C PHE A 161 -2.40 -8.97 -14.78
N ASP A 162 -2.49 -8.36 -15.96
CA ASP A 162 -1.48 -8.60 -16.97
C ASP A 162 -0.13 -8.03 -16.48
N ARG A 163 0.98 -8.64 -16.91
CA ARG A 163 2.31 -8.26 -16.43
C ARG A 163 2.70 -6.84 -16.84
N GLU A 164 2.41 -6.45 -18.08
CA GLU A 164 2.75 -5.11 -18.58
C GLU A 164 1.78 -4.07 -18.03
N GLU A 165 0.50 -4.43 -17.89
CA GLU A 165 -0.49 -3.61 -17.18
C GLU A 165 -0.05 -3.31 -15.74
N LEU A 166 0.33 -4.35 -14.98
CA LEU A 166 0.82 -4.21 -13.60
C LEU A 166 2.03 -3.30 -13.54
N ARG A 167 2.97 -3.49 -14.46
CA ARG A 167 4.18 -2.67 -14.54
C ARG A 167 3.83 -1.20 -14.75
N SER A 168 2.97 -0.89 -15.71
CA SER A 168 2.57 0.50 -16.00
C SER A 168 1.90 1.12 -14.78
N GLN A 169 0.84 0.48 -14.26
CA GLN A 169 0.05 1.03 -13.15
C GLN A 169 0.87 1.19 -11.87
N LEU A 170 1.78 0.26 -11.58
CA LEU A 170 2.64 0.33 -10.41
C LEU A 170 3.64 1.49 -10.50
N LEU A 171 4.22 1.71 -11.68
CA LEU A 171 5.13 2.84 -11.91
C LEU A 171 4.38 4.17 -11.88
N ASP A 172 3.21 4.26 -12.53
CA ASP A 172 2.38 5.47 -12.49
C ASP A 172 1.98 5.86 -11.06
N LEU A 173 1.71 4.86 -10.21
CA LEU A 173 1.35 5.06 -8.81
C LEU A 173 2.55 5.49 -7.94
N LEU A 174 3.71 4.86 -8.13
CA LEU A 174 4.84 5.00 -7.19
C LEU A 174 5.89 6.02 -7.64
N LEU A 175 6.08 6.25 -8.95
CA LEU A 175 7.07 7.21 -9.44
C LEU A 175 6.94 8.62 -8.84
N PRO A 176 5.73 9.17 -8.62
CA PRO A 176 5.58 10.46 -7.96
C PRO A 176 6.12 10.50 -6.52
N LEU A 177 6.31 9.34 -5.89
CA LEU A 177 6.83 9.20 -4.51
C LEU A 177 8.35 8.96 -4.48
N CYS A 178 8.99 8.84 -5.65
CA CYS A 178 10.43 8.70 -5.75
C CYS A 178 11.15 9.95 -5.25
N ARG A 179 12.30 9.74 -4.63
CA ARG A 179 13.27 10.81 -4.38
C ARG A 179 13.77 11.36 -5.72
N PRO A 180 13.80 12.69 -5.92
CA PRO A 180 14.26 13.30 -7.16
C PRO A 180 15.65 12.82 -7.58
N GLU A 181 16.55 12.61 -6.63
CA GLU A 181 17.92 12.14 -6.85
C GLU A 181 17.95 10.75 -7.50
N ALA A 182 17.05 9.86 -7.07
CA ALA A 182 16.94 8.52 -7.64
C ALA A 182 16.46 8.57 -9.10
N VAL A 183 15.53 9.48 -9.41
CA VAL A 183 15.00 9.68 -10.78
C VAL A 183 16.07 10.28 -11.70
N VAL A 184 16.76 11.33 -11.26
CA VAL A 184 17.83 11.97 -12.04
C VAL A 184 18.94 10.98 -12.32
N GLN A 185 19.39 10.23 -11.31
CA GLN A 185 20.45 9.26 -11.47
C GLN A 185 20.07 8.09 -12.38
N MET A 186 18.79 7.69 -12.39
CA MET A 186 18.28 6.70 -13.33
C MET A 186 18.40 7.19 -14.77
N ARG A 187 17.99 8.44 -15.05
CA ARG A 187 18.12 9.03 -16.40
C ARG A 187 19.58 9.09 -16.85
N ILE A 188 20.48 9.53 -15.97
CA ILE A 188 21.92 9.56 -16.26
C ILE A 188 22.43 8.15 -16.62
N ASN A 189 22.02 7.12 -15.87
CA ASN A 189 22.43 5.75 -16.14
C ASN A 189 21.89 5.21 -17.47
N GLU A 190 20.65 5.57 -17.84
CA GLU A 190 20.07 5.23 -19.15
C GLU A 190 20.84 5.90 -20.29
N ASP A 191 21.17 7.18 -20.14
CA ASP A 191 21.95 7.94 -21.13
C ASP A 191 23.35 7.35 -21.30
N ILE A 192 24.04 7.01 -20.20
CA ILE A 192 25.36 6.35 -20.24
C ILE A 192 25.26 5.00 -20.95
N LYS A 193 24.24 4.20 -20.64
CA LYS A 193 24.04 2.89 -21.28
C LYS A 193 23.77 3.06 -22.78
N PHE A 194 22.98 4.04 -23.17
CA PHE A 194 22.72 4.35 -24.58
C PHE A 194 24.02 4.75 -25.31
N CYS A 195 24.80 5.67 -24.74
CA CYS A 195 26.09 6.09 -25.28
C CYS A 195 27.08 4.92 -25.42
N SER A 196 27.14 4.02 -24.44
CA SER A 196 28.01 2.84 -24.52
C SER A 196 27.60 1.86 -25.63
N LEU A 197 26.30 1.65 -25.84
CA LEU A 197 25.79 0.77 -26.91
C LEU A 197 26.03 1.35 -28.29
N VAL A 198 25.83 2.66 -28.47
CA VAL A 198 26.13 3.37 -29.73
C VAL A 198 27.64 3.30 -30.02
N SER A 199 28.47 3.51 -29.01
CA SER A 199 29.93 3.42 -29.14
C SER A 199 30.37 2.01 -29.54
N LEU A 200 29.80 0.96 -28.93
CA LEU A 200 30.11 -0.42 -29.28
C LEU A 200 29.69 -0.78 -30.72
N HIS A 201 28.57 -0.23 -31.19
CA HIS A 201 28.07 -0.46 -32.54
C HIS A 201 28.94 0.24 -33.59
N ILE A 202 29.38 1.47 -33.31
CA ILE A 202 30.34 2.21 -34.14
C ILE A 202 31.67 1.45 -34.20
N PHE A 203 32.21 0.99 -33.07
CA PHE A 203 33.47 0.22 -33.04
C PHE A 203 33.38 -1.10 -33.81
N LYS A 204 32.27 -1.84 -33.71
CA LYS A 204 32.06 -3.06 -34.51
C LYS A 204 31.98 -2.75 -36.01
N ASN A 205 31.29 -1.69 -36.40
CA ASN A 205 31.17 -1.30 -37.81
C ASN A 205 32.48 -0.78 -38.40
N ILE A 206 33.31 -0.06 -37.62
CA ILE A 206 34.65 0.37 -38.04
C ILE A 206 35.58 -0.85 -38.21
N SER A 207 35.54 -1.82 -37.27
CA SER A 207 36.39 -3.02 -37.37
C SER A 207 36.11 -3.87 -38.63
N HIS A 208 34.85 -3.93 -39.09
CA HIS A 208 34.49 -4.60 -40.34
C HIS A 208 34.94 -3.81 -41.57
N HIS A 209 34.94 -2.47 -41.51
CA HIS A 209 35.36 -1.62 -42.62
C HIS A 209 36.90 -1.64 -42.81
N ASP A 210 37.66 -1.69 -41.71
CA ASP A 210 39.12 -1.79 -41.75
C ASP A 210 39.61 -3.15 -42.29
N LEU A 211 38.93 -4.25 -41.94
CA LEU A 211 39.17 -5.58 -42.54
C LEU A 211 38.87 -5.62 -44.04
N PHE A 212 37.83 -4.91 -44.49
CA PHE A 212 37.48 -4.83 -45.91
C PHE A 212 38.48 -3.98 -46.72
N CYS A 213 38.99 -2.88 -46.14
CA CYS A 213 40.02 -2.05 -46.76
C CYS A 213 41.39 -2.74 -46.84
N GLN A 214 41.77 -3.56 -45.86
CA GLN A 214 43.01 -4.35 -45.93
C GLN A 214 42.94 -5.47 -46.98
N HIS A 215 41.78 -6.10 -47.18
CA HIS A 215 41.61 -7.11 -48.23
C HIS A 215 41.63 -6.54 -49.65
N LYS A 216 41.20 -5.30 -49.86
CA LYS A 216 41.22 -4.65 -51.18
C LYS A 216 42.64 -4.24 -51.60
N LYS A 217 43.45 -3.68 -50.67
CA LYS A 217 44.87 -3.35 -50.91
C LYS A 217 45.77 -4.55 -51.21
N LYS A 218 45.38 -5.76 -50.76
CA LYS A 218 46.12 -7.00 -51.03
C LYS A 218 45.82 -7.61 -52.41
N ARG A 219 44.73 -7.21 -53.07
CA ARG A 219 44.36 -7.65 -54.42
C ARG A 219 44.83 -6.72 -55.54
N GLU A 220 45.24 -5.49 -55.21
CA GLU A 220 45.76 -4.51 -56.19
C GLU A 220 47.30 -4.53 -56.28
N ASN A 221 47.98 -5.41 -55.53
CA ASN A 221 49.45 -5.57 -55.52
C ASN A 221 49.90 -6.99 -55.97
N LEU A 222 49.07 -7.68 -56.74
CA LEU A 222 49.35 -8.98 -57.39
C LEU A 222 48.97 -8.85 -58.86
#